data_AF-A0A2S7UEN7-F1
#
_entry.id   AF-A0A2S7UEN7-F1
#
_cell.length_a   1.000
_cell.length_b   1.000
_cell.length_c   1.000
_cell.angle_alpha   90.00
_cell.angle_beta   90.00
_cell.angle_gamma   90.00
#
_symmetry.space_group_name_H-M   'P 1'
#
loop_
_entity.id
_entity.type
_entity.pdbx_description
1 polymer ?
#
loop_
_entity_poly.entity_id
_entity_poly.type
_entity_poly.pdbx_seq_one_letter_code
_entity_poly.pdbx_strand_id
1 'polypeptide(L)'
;MKNITTALLLLLFFQLSTAQNETVNLMKKKAYELIEDISDREAFGLSTYKSHMVSLILLNKAADSPDLLMSDEDKEIIKAVSRTRYAELLKEDHDGIRDAAQKLNINWKKVEYVDLLYKTRAIFKLGQPGYEGLLIFKDKSQKDVLFTLHVDFIMLGTEPYIIEMVDLKKEDK
;
A
#
# COMPACT_ATOMS: atom_id res chain seq x y z
N MET A 1 -35.29 6.42 -27.67
CA MET A 1 -34.07 7.10 -27.17
C MET A 1 -33.77 6.91 -25.68
N LYS A 2 -34.71 6.50 -24.79
CA LYS A 2 -34.39 6.26 -23.36
C LYS A 2 -33.52 5.01 -23.10
N ASN A 3 -33.62 3.97 -23.92
CA ASN A 3 -32.95 2.68 -23.65
C ASN A 3 -31.44 2.68 -23.93
N ILE A 4 -30.96 3.53 -24.84
CA ILE A 4 -29.52 3.60 -25.19
C ILE A 4 -28.73 4.29 -24.08
N THR A 5 -29.28 5.36 -23.50
CA THR A 5 -28.64 6.10 -22.41
C THR A 5 -28.55 5.27 -21.14
N THR A 6 -29.61 4.51 -20.79
CA THR A 6 -29.59 3.63 -19.61
C THR A 6 -28.65 2.44 -19.79
N ALA A 7 -28.59 1.84 -20.98
CA ALA A 7 -27.66 0.74 -21.27
C ALA A 7 -26.19 1.21 -21.25
N LEU A 8 -25.91 2.41 -21.77
CA LEU A 8 -24.56 3.00 -21.74
C LEU A 8 -24.13 3.35 -20.31
N LEU A 9 -25.03 3.91 -19.50
CA LEU A 9 -24.78 4.16 -18.08
C LEU A 9 -24.50 2.85 -17.33
N LEU A 10 -25.29 1.80 -17.55
CA LEU A 10 -25.05 0.48 -16.96
C LEU A 10 -23.69 -0.09 -17.38
N LEU A 11 -23.34 -0.02 -18.67
CA LEU A 11 -22.04 -0.48 -19.17
C LEU A 11 -20.87 0.27 -18.51
N LEU A 12 -20.99 1.60 -18.36
CA LEU A 12 -20.00 2.43 -17.67
C LEU A 12 -19.88 2.05 -16.18
N PHE A 13 -21.00 1.84 -15.48
CA PHE A 13 -21.00 1.36 -14.10
C PHE A 13 -20.37 -0.02 -13.95
N PHE A 14 -20.67 -0.95 -14.87
CA PHE A 14 -20.07 -2.28 -14.88
C PHE A 14 -18.56 -2.19 -15.07
N GLN A 15 -18.07 -1.44 -16.06
CA GLN A 15 -16.64 -1.28 -16.31
C GLN A 15 -15.88 -0.61 -15.16
N LEU A 16 -16.49 0.41 -14.52
CA LEU A 16 -15.92 1.06 -13.33
C LEU A 16 -15.85 0.10 -12.15
N SER A 17 -16.90 -0.70 -11.93
CA SER A 17 -16.93 -1.69 -10.85
C SER A 17 -15.93 -2.83 -11.05
N THR A 18 -15.70 -3.28 -12.28
CA THR A 18 -14.72 -4.34 -12.60
C THR A 18 -13.29 -3.83 -12.44
N ALA A 19 -12.98 -2.62 -12.93
CA ALA A 19 -11.66 -2.02 -12.79
C ALA A 19 -11.30 -1.75 -11.30
N GLN A 20 -12.28 -1.30 -10.50
CA GLN A 20 -12.11 -1.14 -9.06
C GLN A 20 -11.87 -2.50 -8.38
N ASN A 21 -12.59 -3.54 -8.77
CA ASN A 21 -12.41 -4.90 -8.22
C ASN A 21 -11.02 -5.46 -8.55
N GLU A 22 -10.53 -5.30 -9.77
CA GLU A 22 -9.17 -5.69 -10.16
C GLU A 22 -8.09 -4.94 -9.37
N THR A 23 -8.25 -3.63 -9.19
CA THR A 23 -7.34 -2.81 -8.37
C THR A 23 -7.28 -3.32 -6.93
N VAL A 24 -8.45 -3.58 -6.34
CA VAL A 24 -8.56 -4.10 -4.97
C VAL A 24 -7.92 -5.48 -4.85
N ASN A 25 -8.14 -6.38 -5.81
CA ASN A 25 -7.52 -7.70 -5.82
C ASN A 25 -5.99 -7.60 -5.90
N LEU A 26 -5.47 -6.66 -6.69
CA LEU A 26 -4.03 -6.42 -6.79
C LEU A 26 -3.44 -5.85 -5.49
N MET A 27 -4.14 -4.95 -4.80
CA MET A 27 -3.73 -4.47 -3.48
C MET A 27 -3.70 -5.60 -2.45
N LYS A 28 -4.76 -6.41 -2.38
CA LYS A 28 -4.83 -7.57 -1.48
C LYS A 28 -3.71 -8.56 -1.77
N LYS A 29 -3.43 -8.82 -3.06
CA LYS A 29 -2.31 -9.66 -3.48
C LYS A 29 -0.97 -9.11 -3.01
N LYS A 30 -0.69 -7.82 -3.21
CA LYS A 30 0.56 -7.18 -2.73
C LYS A 30 0.72 -7.27 -1.21
N ALA A 31 -0.36 -7.04 -0.47
CA ALA A 31 -0.35 -7.13 0.99
C ALA A 31 -0.16 -8.59 1.48
N TYR A 32 -0.73 -9.55 0.77
CA TYR A 32 -0.50 -10.98 1.00
C TYR A 32 0.97 -11.37 0.75
N GLU A 33 1.52 -11.00 -0.41
CA GLU A 33 2.91 -11.26 -0.80
C GLU A 33 3.90 -10.66 0.21
N LEU A 34 3.62 -9.46 0.74
CA LEU A 34 4.39 -8.86 1.81
C LEU A 34 4.45 -9.77 3.06
N ILE A 35 3.30 -10.26 3.53
CA ILE A 35 3.25 -11.12 4.72
C ILE A 35 3.90 -12.49 4.45
N GLU A 36 3.70 -13.04 3.26
CA GLU A 36 4.34 -14.30 2.84
C GLU A 36 5.86 -14.17 2.84
N ASP A 37 6.42 -13.14 2.20
CA ASP A 37 7.86 -12.88 2.17
C ASP A 37 8.46 -12.70 3.57
N ILE A 38 7.73 -12.06 4.49
CA ILE A 38 8.15 -11.88 5.88
C ILE A 38 8.19 -13.21 6.61
N SER A 39 7.16 -14.03 6.43
CA SER A 39 7.06 -15.36 7.03
C SER A 39 8.18 -16.27 6.52
N ASP A 40 8.40 -16.31 5.20
CA ASP A 40 9.39 -17.17 4.55
C ASP A 40 10.83 -16.80 4.91
N ARG A 41 11.12 -15.50 5.04
CA ARG A 41 12.42 -15.01 5.51
C ARG A 41 12.56 -15.05 7.02
N GLU A 42 11.48 -15.40 7.72
CA GLU A 42 11.37 -15.41 9.17
C GLU A 42 11.71 -14.05 9.82
N ALA A 43 11.62 -12.96 9.06
CA ALA A 43 12.08 -11.64 9.47
C ALA A 43 11.45 -10.50 8.66
N PHE A 44 11.02 -9.45 9.35
CA PHE A 44 10.68 -8.17 8.73
C PHE A 44 11.94 -7.31 8.50
N GLY A 45 12.77 -7.73 7.55
CA GLY A 45 14.02 -7.06 7.19
C GLY A 45 13.81 -5.81 6.32
N LEU A 46 14.77 -4.87 6.37
CA LEU A 46 14.73 -3.63 5.58
C LEU A 46 14.70 -3.90 4.06
N SER A 47 15.36 -4.97 3.60
CA SER A 47 15.33 -5.35 2.18
C SER A 47 13.94 -5.80 1.73
N THR A 48 13.27 -6.65 2.52
CA THR A 48 11.88 -7.06 2.30
C THR A 48 10.95 -5.85 2.33
N TYR A 49 11.10 -4.97 3.33
CA TYR A 49 10.34 -3.72 3.38
C TYR A 49 10.49 -2.93 2.08
N LYS A 50 11.73 -2.64 1.66
CA LYS A 50 12.03 -1.84 0.47
C LYS A 50 11.55 -2.47 -0.85
N SER A 51 11.50 -3.79 -0.96
CA SER A 51 11.05 -4.45 -2.20
C SER A 51 9.54 -4.34 -2.43
N HIS A 52 8.76 -4.11 -1.38
CA HIS A 52 7.31 -3.93 -1.45
C HIS A 52 6.88 -2.48 -1.59
N MET A 53 7.76 -1.53 -1.27
CA MET A 53 7.51 -0.10 -1.45
C MET A 53 7.65 0.34 -2.91
N VAL A 54 6.90 1.38 -3.29
CA VAL A 54 7.07 2.08 -4.57
C VAL A 54 8.52 2.55 -4.70
N SER A 55 9.10 2.41 -5.90
CA SER A 55 10.47 2.86 -6.12
C SER A 55 10.53 4.36 -6.44
N LEU A 56 11.59 5.05 -6.00
CA LEU A 56 11.84 6.43 -6.40
C LEU A 56 11.96 6.59 -7.92
N ILE A 57 12.47 5.57 -8.62
CA ILE A 57 12.54 5.58 -10.10
C ILE A 57 11.14 5.63 -10.70
N LEU A 58 10.20 4.85 -10.17
CA LEU A 58 8.83 4.85 -10.63
C LEU A 58 8.11 6.16 -10.30
N LEU A 59 8.31 6.69 -9.08
CA LEU A 59 7.79 8.02 -8.71
C LEU A 59 8.31 9.11 -9.65
N ASN A 60 9.60 9.08 -9.98
CA ASN A 60 10.18 10.03 -10.94
C ASN A 60 9.57 9.92 -12.33
N LYS A 61 9.36 8.69 -12.82
CA LYS A 61 8.68 8.47 -14.11
C LYS A 61 7.24 8.94 -14.08
N ALA A 62 6.54 8.74 -12.96
CA ALA A 62 5.18 9.21 -12.76
C ALA A 62 5.11 10.75 -12.77
N ALA A 63 6.05 11.43 -12.12
CA ALA A 63 6.14 12.89 -12.12
C ALA A 63 6.36 13.48 -13.54
N ASP A 64 7.02 12.73 -14.43
CA ASP A 64 7.22 13.13 -15.83
C ASP A 64 6.06 12.73 -16.75
N SER A 65 5.09 11.96 -16.25
CA SER A 65 3.98 11.46 -17.07
C SER A 65 2.90 12.55 -17.24
N PRO A 66 2.54 12.91 -18.47
CA PRO A 66 1.46 13.89 -18.72
C PRO A 66 0.07 13.31 -18.40
N ASP A 67 -0.06 11.99 -18.29
CA ASP A 67 -1.33 11.31 -18.02
C ASP A 67 -1.70 11.30 -16.53
N LEU A 68 -0.77 11.72 -15.66
CA LEU A 68 -0.97 11.80 -14.22
C LEU A 68 -1.21 13.25 -13.79
N LEU A 69 -2.25 13.44 -12.98
CA LEU A 69 -2.72 14.76 -12.54
C LEU A 69 -1.88 15.32 -11.37
N MET A 70 -0.55 15.15 -11.41
CA MET A 70 0.34 15.69 -10.38
C MET A 70 0.50 17.20 -10.56
N SER A 71 0.38 17.97 -9.48
CA SER A 71 0.69 19.39 -9.50
C SER A 71 2.20 19.61 -9.73
N ASP A 72 2.59 20.81 -10.18
CA ASP A 72 4.01 21.12 -10.33
C ASP A 72 4.75 21.10 -8.98
N GLU A 73 4.07 21.45 -7.89
CA GLU A 73 4.57 21.31 -6.52
C GLU A 73 4.85 19.84 -6.16
N ASP A 74 3.90 18.93 -6.42
CA ASP A 74 4.10 17.48 -6.17
C ASP A 74 5.26 16.92 -7.00
N LYS A 75 5.38 17.34 -8.26
CA LYS A 75 6.49 16.94 -9.13
C LYS A 75 7.81 17.43 -8.56
N GLU A 76 7.91 18.69 -8.15
CA GLU A 76 9.12 19.27 -7.56
C GLU A 76 9.52 18.52 -6.29
N ILE A 77 8.57 18.18 -5.41
CA ILE A 77 8.82 17.36 -4.21
C ILE A 77 9.47 16.02 -4.60
N ILE A 78 8.89 15.29 -5.55
CA ILE A 78 9.44 13.99 -5.99
C ILE A 78 10.85 14.16 -6.59
N LYS A 79 11.05 15.20 -7.41
CA LYS A 79 12.31 15.46 -8.13
C LYS A 79 13.43 15.95 -7.20
N ALA A 80 13.08 16.62 -6.11
CA ALA A 80 14.04 17.10 -5.12
C ALA A 80 14.60 15.98 -4.23
N VAL A 81 13.89 14.85 -4.10
CA VAL A 81 14.31 13.74 -3.24
C VAL A 81 15.43 12.95 -3.89
N SER A 82 16.61 12.96 -3.26
CA SER A 82 17.73 12.11 -3.66
C SER A 82 17.48 10.63 -3.34
N ARG A 83 18.16 9.72 -4.06
CA ARG A 83 18.11 8.27 -3.77
C ARG A 83 18.50 7.95 -2.33
N THR A 84 19.52 8.63 -1.81
CA THR A 84 19.98 8.47 -0.43
C THR A 84 18.90 8.90 0.55
N ARG A 85 18.31 10.08 0.35
CA ARG A 85 17.26 10.57 1.24
C ARG A 85 16.01 9.68 1.21
N TYR A 86 15.61 9.20 0.04
CA TYR A 86 14.51 8.25 -0.07
C TYR A 86 14.79 6.95 0.70
N ALA A 87 16.01 6.41 0.57
CA ALA A 87 16.41 5.19 1.26
C ALA A 87 16.48 5.35 2.79
N GLU A 88 16.76 6.57 3.28
CA GLU A 88 16.69 6.95 4.70
C GLU A 88 15.25 7.03 5.19
N LEU A 89 14.36 7.71 4.46
CA LEU A 89 12.92 7.78 4.82
C LEU A 89 12.32 6.39 4.96
N LEU A 90 12.56 5.50 3.99
CA LEU A 90 12.11 4.11 4.07
C LEU A 90 12.72 3.34 5.25
N LYS A 91 13.92 3.72 5.70
CA LYS A 91 14.56 3.12 6.88
C LYS A 91 13.95 3.66 8.17
N GLU A 92 13.66 4.95 8.24
CA GLU A 92 12.99 5.59 9.39
C GLU A 92 11.63 4.93 9.66
N ASP A 93 10.81 4.74 8.62
CA ASP A 93 9.51 4.06 8.73
C ASP A 93 9.66 2.58 9.14
N HIS A 94 10.60 1.87 8.51
CA HIS A 94 10.89 0.46 8.83
C HIS A 94 11.35 0.28 10.28
N ASP A 95 12.25 1.15 10.77
CA ASP A 95 12.74 1.11 12.15
C ASP A 95 11.59 1.31 13.14
N GLY A 96 10.66 2.23 12.86
CA GLY A 96 9.47 2.45 13.67
C GLY A 96 8.60 1.20 13.81
N ILE A 97 8.35 0.49 12.69
CA ILE A 97 7.60 -0.76 12.70
C ILE A 97 8.37 -1.87 13.43
N ARG A 98 9.68 -1.99 13.17
CA ARG A 98 10.54 -3.00 13.83
C ARG A 98 10.50 -2.82 15.35
N ASP A 99 10.66 -1.58 15.82
CA ASP A 99 10.69 -1.27 17.25
C ASP A 99 9.32 -1.52 17.91
N ALA A 100 8.21 -1.24 17.20
CA ALA A 100 6.88 -1.63 17.65
C ALA A 100 6.72 -3.16 17.72
N ALA A 101 7.14 -3.89 16.70
CA ALA A 101 7.04 -5.34 16.64
C ALA A 101 7.85 -6.04 17.74
N GLN A 102 9.03 -5.51 18.08
CA GLN A 102 9.84 -6.00 19.19
C GLN A 102 9.11 -5.83 20.53
N LYS A 103 8.49 -4.67 20.78
CA LYS A 103 7.69 -4.42 21.99
C LYS A 103 6.46 -5.33 22.07
N LEU A 104 5.86 -5.65 20.91
CA LEU A 104 4.71 -6.54 20.78
C LEU A 104 5.10 -8.03 20.72
N ASN A 105 6.39 -8.35 20.79
CA ASN A 105 6.95 -9.71 20.74
C ASN A 105 6.41 -10.54 19.55
N ILE A 106 6.31 -9.92 18.37
CA ILE A 106 5.77 -10.59 17.17
C ILE A 106 6.77 -11.63 16.66
N ASN A 107 6.29 -12.86 16.46
CA ASN A 107 7.04 -13.92 15.81
C ASN A 107 6.80 -13.91 14.30
N TRP A 108 7.70 -13.25 13.56
CA TRP A 108 7.62 -13.12 12.10
C TRP A 108 7.55 -14.45 11.35
N LYS A 109 8.17 -15.52 11.84
CA LYS A 109 8.07 -16.86 11.24
C LYS A 109 6.64 -17.44 11.25
N LYS A 110 5.79 -16.93 12.13
CA LYS A 110 4.44 -17.46 12.38
C LYS A 110 3.34 -16.45 12.01
N VAL A 111 3.68 -15.38 11.29
CA VAL A 111 2.65 -14.45 10.83
C VAL A 111 1.83 -15.06 9.70
N GLU A 112 0.53 -14.74 9.67
CA GLU A 112 -0.38 -15.12 8.61
C GLU A 112 -1.27 -13.93 8.24
N TYR A 113 -1.38 -13.68 6.94
CA TYR A 113 -2.28 -12.68 6.39
C TYR A 113 -3.73 -13.02 6.77
N VAL A 114 -4.50 -12.01 7.19
CA VAL A 114 -5.91 -12.17 7.52
C VAL A 114 -6.77 -11.41 6.51
N ASP A 115 -6.60 -10.10 6.41
CA ASP A 115 -7.33 -9.27 5.44
C ASP A 115 -6.59 -7.93 5.21
N LEU A 116 -7.06 -7.19 4.21
CA LEU A 116 -6.72 -5.79 3.98
C LEU A 116 -8.03 -4.99 3.92
N LEU A 117 -8.27 -4.18 4.96
CA LEU A 117 -9.32 -3.17 4.90
C LEU A 117 -8.78 -1.96 4.13
N TYR A 118 -9.64 -1.28 3.39
CA TYR A 118 -9.22 -0.13 2.59
C TYR A 118 -10.31 0.93 2.47
N LYS A 119 -9.87 2.17 2.24
CA LYS A 119 -10.73 3.31 1.93
C LYS A 119 -10.16 4.06 0.73
N THR A 120 -10.94 4.14 -0.34
CA THR A 120 -10.55 4.86 -1.57
C THR A 120 -10.51 6.38 -1.32
N ARG A 121 -9.49 7.03 -1.90
CA ARG A 121 -9.28 8.47 -1.88
C ARG A 121 -9.09 8.97 -3.31
N ALA A 122 -9.95 9.90 -3.74
CA ALA A 122 -9.91 10.44 -5.10
C ALA A 122 -8.72 11.39 -5.32
N ILE A 123 -8.37 12.18 -4.29
CA ILE A 123 -7.15 12.98 -4.21
C ILE A 123 -6.45 12.52 -2.94
N PHE A 124 -5.22 12.03 -3.12
CA PHE A 124 -4.41 11.46 -2.06
C PHE A 124 -2.97 11.98 -2.18
N LYS A 125 -2.01 11.26 -1.59
CA LYS A 125 -0.59 11.61 -1.64
C LYS A 125 -0.15 11.93 -3.08
N LEU A 126 0.64 12.98 -3.25
CA LEU A 126 1.15 13.46 -4.55
C LEU A 126 0.04 13.82 -5.56
N GLY A 127 -1.14 14.22 -5.06
CA GLY A 127 -2.29 14.59 -5.87
C GLY A 127 -2.94 13.43 -6.63
N GLN A 128 -2.48 12.20 -6.45
CA GLN A 128 -3.00 11.03 -7.18
C GLN A 128 -4.14 10.35 -6.42
N PRO A 129 -5.03 9.61 -7.11
CA PRO A 129 -5.93 8.68 -6.46
C PRO A 129 -5.16 7.62 -5.67
N GLY A 130 -5.76 7.09 -4.62
CA GLY A 130 -5.13 6.09 -3.78
C GLY A 130 -6.09 5.44 -2.80
N TYR A 131 -5.52 4.69 -1.87
CA TYR A 131 -6.24 3.93 -0.86
C TYR A 131 -5.50 4.02 0.46
N GLU A 132 -6.23 4.43 1.50
CA GLU A 132 -5.78 4.21 2.88
C GLU A 132 -6.03 2.74 3.21
N GLY A 133 -4.99 2.00 3.56
CA GLY A 133 -5.08 0.56 3.80
C GLY A 133 -4.73 0.19 5.23
N LEU A 134 -5.43 -0.80 5.77
CA LEU A 134 -5.14 -1.40 7.07
C LEU A 134 -4.93 -2.90 6.87
N LEU A 135 -3.67 -3.31 6.84
CA LEU A 135 -3.26 -4.70 6.75
C LEU A 135 -3.47 -5.38 8.10
N ILE A 136 -4.27 -6.43 8.10
CA ILE A 136 -4.55 -7.26 9.26
C ILE A 136 -3.81 -8.59 9.11
N PHE A 137 -3.02 -8.94 10.12
CA PHE A 137 -2.35 -10.23 10.20
C PHE A 137 -2.39 -10.75 11.64
N LYS A 138 -2.08 -12.03 11.82
CA LYS A 138 -1.98 -12.65 13.14
C LYS A 138 -0.66 -13.34 13.30
N ASP A 139 -0.12 -13.36 14.51
CA ASP A 139 0.97 -14.24 14.91
C ASP A 139 0.38 -15.53 15.48
N LYS A 140 0.57 -16.68 14.81
CA LYS A 140 0.02 -17.97 15.27
C LYS A 140 0.58 -18.44 16.61
N SER A 141 1.65 -17.83 17.12
CA SER A 141 2.16 -18.11 18.48
C SER A 141 1.42 -17.37 19.58
N GLN A 142 0.67 -16.32 19.23
CA GLN A 142 -0.12 -15.53 20.17
C GLN A 142 -1.61 -15.87 20.02
N LYS A 143 -2.21 -16.39 21.08
CA LYS A 143 -3.61 -16.82 21.04
C LYS A 143 -4.53 -15.60 20.95
N ASP A 144 -5.43 -15.61 19.97
CA ASP A 144 -6.52 -14.63 19.84
C ASP A 144 -6.10 -13.17 19.62
N VAL A 145 -4.88 -12.92 19.11
CA VAL A 145 -4.36 -11.56 18.84
C VAL A 145 -4.34 -11.27 17.34
N LEU A 146 -4.84 -10.09 16.96
CA LEU A 146 -4.66 -9.50 15.63
C LEU A 146 -3.70 -8.32 15.72
N PHE A 147 -2.93 -8.14 14.66
CA PHE A 147 -2.07 -6.99 14.46
C PHE A 147 -2.54 -6.22 13.23
N THR A 148 -2.42 -4.91 13.31
CA THR A 148 -2.75 -4.00 12.23
C THR A 148 -1.52 -3.19 11.83
N LEU A 149 -1.33 -3.01 10.53
CA LEU A 149 -0.29 -2.16 9.96
C LEU A 149 -0.97 -1.21 8.97
N HIS A 150 -0.70 0.09 9.08
CA HIS A 150 -1.16 1.05 8.08
C HIS A 150 -0.33 0.86 6.81
N VAL A 151 -0.99 0.67 5.67
CA VAL A 151 -0.37 0.42 4.36
C VAL A 151 -1.13 1.21 3.31
N ASP A 152 -0.58 2.35 2.92
CA ASP A 152 -1.20 3.22 1.93
C ASP A 152 -0.77 2.86 0.52
N PHE A 153 -1.73 2.89 -0.41
CA PHE A 153 -1.50 2.66 -1.82
C PHE A 153 -1.74 3.94 -2.61
N ILE A 154 -0.79 4.29 -3.49
CA ILE A 154 -0.96 5.32 -4.51
C ILE A 154 -1.22 4.66 -5.86
N MET A 155 -2.11 5.23 -6.66
CA MET A 155 -2.30 4.84 -8.05
C MET A 155 -1.30 5.59 -8.93
N LEU A 156 -0.45 4.85 -9.64
CA LEU A 156 0.39 5.41 -10.69
C LEU A 156 -0.05 4.78 -12.02
N GLY A 157 -0.89 5.49 -12.76
CA GLY A 157 -1.62 4.94 -13.90
C GLY A 157 -2.73 4.01 -13.43
N THR A 158 -2.74 2.77 -13.91
CA THR A 158 -3.76 1.77 -13.57
C THR A 158 -3.34 0.82 -12.44
N GLU A 159 -2.13 0.95 -11.91
CA GLU A 159 -1.61 0.05 -10.88
C GLU A 159 -1.48 0.72 -9.50
N PRO A 160 -1.86 0.03 -8.41
CA PRO A 160 -1.62 0.47 -7.04
C PRO A 160 -0.21 0.08 -6.58
N TYR A 161 0.47 1.01 -5.91
CA TYR A 161 1.78 0.79 -5.29
C TYR A 161 1.76 1.22 -3.83
N ILE A 162 2.40 0.44 -2.95
CA ILE A 162 2.52 0.83 -1.54
C ILE A 162 3.45 2.04 -1.46
N ILE A 163 2.96 3.16 -0.95
CA ILE A 163 3.72 4.41 -0.80
C ILE A 163 4.10 4.69 0.65
N GLU A 164 3.35 4.15 1.61
CA GLU A 164 3.64 4.32 3.03
C GLU A 164 3.27 3.03 3.77
N MET A 165 4.12 2.65 4.74
CA MET A 165 3.82 1.60 5.71
C MET A 165 4.28 2.06 7.07
N VAL A 166 3.35 2.21 8.02
CA VAL A 166 3.59 2.77 9.36
C VAL A 166 2.60 2.21 10.39
N ASP A 167 2.72 2.64 11.65
CA ASP A 167 1.71 2.45 12.69
C ASP A 167 1.30 0.99 12.97
N LEU A 168 2.29 0.11 13.18
CA LEU A 168 2.03 -1.24 13.66
C LEU A 168 1.40 -1.21 15.06
N LYS A 169 0.21 -1.79 15.17
CA LYS A 169 -0.57 -1.86 16.42
C LYS A 169 -1.01 -3.30 16.70
N LYS A 170 -1.30 -3.55 17.97
CA LYS A 170 -1.99 -4.74 18.44
C LYS A 170 -3.45 -4.37 18.65
N GLU A 171 -4.35 -5.16 18.09
CA GLU A 171 -5.78 -5.01 18.36
C GLU A 171 -6.13 -5.88 19.57
N ASP A 172 -6.60 -5.23 20.64
CA ASP A 172 -7.20 -5.92 21.78
C ASP A 172 -8.68 -6.18 21.48
N LYS A 173 -9.17 -7.35 21.89
CA LYS A 173 -10.59 -7.72 21.75
C LYS A 173 -11.50 -6.87 22.64
#